data_AF-A0A6B2GCF6-F1
#
_entry.id   AF-A0A6B2GCF6-F1
#
_cell.length_a   1.000
_cell.length_b   1.000
_cell.length_c   1.000
_cell.angle_alpha   90.00
_cell.angle_beta   90.00
_cell.angle_gamma   90.00
#
_symmetry.space_group_name_H-M   'P 1'
#
loop_
_entity.id
_entity.type
_entity.pdbx_description
1 polymer ?
#
loop_
_entity_poly.entity_id
_entity_poly.type
_entity_poly.pdbx_seq_one_letter_code
_entity_poly.pdbx_strand_id
1 'polypeptide(L)'
;SLEKSLKEFLEENKRAAVSLGAKEGENQISLLNATKNIGTSMVGLLDSLKTQNADSETDKLKVGENIKVTDEFIQAHKRIFNNVEKNISSGSEAAVHVISHIESMIPYLDPRQPCPWDNSLTQVKPEDLVRISKDIPLSCAKIVQAAHLSKAKDVEEIANKGDATFETLIKGARKL
;
A
#
# COMPACT_ATOMS: atom_id res chain seq x y z
N SER A 1 -0.19 23.22 -23.73
CA SER A 1 0.97 24.00 -23.24
C SER A 1 1.48 23.35 -21.97
N LEU A 2 2.80 23.28 -21.78
CA LEU A 2 3.45 22.69 -20.60
C LEU A 2 2.95 23.32 -19.29
N GLU A 3 2.68 24.63 -19.29
CA GLU A 3 2.08 25.34 -18.15
C GLU A 3 0.69 24.83 -17.76
N LYS A 4 -0.12 24.42 -18.75
CA LYS A 4 -1.45 23.85 -18.51
C LYS A 4 -1.31 22.47 -17.85
N SER A 5 -0.46 21.60 -18.40
CA SER A 5 -0.21 20.26 -17.85
C SER A 5 0.38 20.32 -16.43
N LEU A 6 1.26 21.28 -16.17
CA LEU A 6 1.78 21.52 -14.82
C LEU A 6 0.66 21.90 -13.84
N LYS A 7 -0.21 22.86 -14.22
CA LYS A 7 -1.34 23.26 -13.36
C LYS A 7 -2.28 22.08 -13.07
N GLU A 8 -2.63 21.31 -14.09
CA GLU A 8 -3.48 20.12 -13.93
C GLU A 8 -2.83 19.10 -12.99
N PHE A 9 -1.53 18.81 -13.16
CA PHE A 9 -0.79 17.93 -12.26
C PHE A 9 -0.80 18.40 -10.81
N LEU A 10 -0.55 19.70 -10.56
CA LEU A 10 -0.53 20.26 -9.21
C LEU A 10 -1.91 20.20 -8.55
N GLU A 11 -2.99 20.49 -9.30
CA GLU A 11 -4.36 20.42 -8.77
C GLU A 11 -4.79 18.98 -8.47
N GLU A 12 -4.48 18.03 -9.35
CA GLU A 12 -4.78 16.62 -9.09
C GLU A 12 -4.03 16.08 -7.88
N ASN A 13 -2.77 16.47 -7.66
CA ASN A 13 -2.03 16.08 -6.46
C ASN A 13 -2.59 16.72 -5.18
N LYS A 14 -3.09 17.96 -5.24
CA LYS A 14 -3.81 18.56 -4.11
C LYS A 14 -5.07 17.77 -3.78
N ARG A 15 -5.85 17.40 -4.80
CA ARG A 15 -7.05 16.57 -4.63
C ARG A 15 -6.70 15.20 -4.04
N ALA A 16 -5.65 14.56 -4.56
CA ALA A 16 -5.16 13.29 -4.05
C ALA A 16 -4.76 13.40 -2.58
N ALA A 17 -3.99 14.43 -2.19
CA ALA A 17 -3.63 14.66 -0.80
C ALA A 17 -4.87 14.86 0.08
N VAL A 18 -5.84 15.68 -0.34
CA VAL A 18 -7.08 15.88 0.42
C VAL A 18 -7.89 14.59 0.54
N SER A 19 -7.93 13.76 -0.50
CA SER A 19 -8.67 12.48 -0.48
C SER A 19 -8.15 11.45 0.53
N LEU A 20 -6.90 11.60 1.00
CA LEU A 20 -6.37 10.75 2.07
C LEU A 20 -7.11 10.94 3.41
N GLY A 21 -7.79 12.07 3.59
CA GLY A 21 -8.53 12.40 4.80
C GLY A 21 -7.63 12.85 5.95
N ALA A 22 -8.20 13.63 6.88
CA ALA A 22 -7.44 14.36 7.91
C ALA A 22 -6.60 13.48 8.86
N LYS A 23 -6.90 12.18 8.95
CA LYS A 23 -6.15 11.23 9.79
C LYS A 23 -4.78 10.89 9.20
N GLU A 24 -4.61 11.04 7.89
CA GLU A 24 -3.37 10.73 7.15
C GLU A 24 -2.50 11.98 6.95
N GLY A 25 -2.52 12.92 7.89
CA GLY A 25 -1.90 14.25 7.73
C GLY A 25 -0.42 14.23 7.33
N GLU A 26 0.37 13.28 7.84
CA GLU A 26 1.77 13.13 7.45
C GLU A 26 1.93 12.74 5.98
N ASN A 27 1.12 11.80 5.49
CA ASN A 27 1.10 11.38 4.10
C ASN A 27 0.60 12.51 3.18
N GLN A 28 -0.39 13.29 3.63
CA GLN A 28 -0.85 14.49 2.93
C GLN A 28 0.29 15.51 2.76
N ILE A 29 0.98 15.84 3.85
CA ILE A 29 2.06 16.83 3.85
C ILE A 29 3.23 16.34 2.99
N SER A 30 3.60 15.05 3.10
CA SER A 30 4.68 14.47 2.31
C SER A 30 4.38 14.55 0.81
N LEU A 31 3.16 14.19 0.39
CA LEU A 31 2.74 14.28 -1.01
C LEU A 31 2.72 15.74 -1.49
N LEU A 32 2.13 16.66 -0.71
CA LEU A 32 2.08 18.08 -1.05
C LEU A 32 3.46 18.72 -1.16
N ASN A 33 4.40 18.37 -0.27
CA ASN A 33 5.77 18.86 -0.32
C ASN A 33 6.51 18.35 -1.57
N ALA A 34 6.34 17.07 -1.91
CA ALA A 34 6.90 16.51 -3.14
C ALA A 34 6.33 17.21 -4.39
N THR A 35 5.02 17.43 -4.42
CA THR A 35 4.33 18.17 -5.49
C THR A 35 4.80 19.62 -5.58
N LYS A 36 5.00 20.29 -4.43
CA LYS A 36 5.54 21.65 -4.37
C LYS A 36 6.94 21.71 -4.99
N ASN A 37 7.82 20.77 -4.66
CA ASN A 37 9.18 20.74 -5.19
C ASN A 37 9.20 20.58 -6.72
N ILE A 38 8.34 19.71 -7.27
CA ILE A 38 8.15 19.60 -8.72
C ILE A 38 7.66 20.94 -9.29
N GLY A 39 6.64 21.55 -8.69
CA GLY A 39 6.10 22.83 -9.13
C GLY A 39 7.16 23.93 -9.20
N THR A 40 7.97 24.08 -8.14
CA THR A 40 9.06 25.06 -8.10
C THR A 40 10.14 24.76 -9.14
N SER A 41 10.54 23.49 -9.27
CA SER A 41 11.56 23.09 -10.25
C SER A 41 11.10 23.31 -11.69
N MET A 42 9.84 22.96 -12.00
CA MET A 42 9.28 23.14 -13.34
C MET A 42 9.07 24.62 -13.70
N VAL A 43 8.72 25.48 -12.74
CA VAL A 43 8.70 26.94 -12.96
C VAL A 43 10.12 27.45 -13.27
N GLY A 44 11.13 27.05 -12.50
CA GLY A 44 12.53 27.44 -12.77
C GLY A 44 13.05 26.94 -14.12
N LEU A 45 12.64 25.73 -14.54
CA LEU A 45 12.93 25.19 -15.85
C LEU A 45 12.25 25.98 -16.97
N LEU A 46 10.95 26.29 -16.82
CA LEU A 46 10.20 27.11 -17.76
C LEU A 46 10.82 28.51 -17.93
N ASP A 47 11.21 29.14 -16.83
CA ASP A 47 11.87 30.45 -16.87
C ASP A 47 13.23 30.37 -17.57
N SER A 48 13.99 29.30 -17.31
CA SER A 48 15.29 29.08 -17.98
C SER A 48 15.13 28.86 -19.48
N LEU A 49 14.10 28.11 -19.90
CA LEU A 49 13.76 27.90 -21.31
C LEU A 49 13.30 29.20 -21.99
N LYS A 50 12.57 30.07 -21.29
CA LYS A 50 12.12 31.37 -21.82
C LYS A 50 13.27 32.34 -22.02
N THR A 51 14.29 32.29 -21.18
CA THR A 51 15.46 33.18 -21.24
C THR A 51 16.64 32.61 -22.01
N GLN A 52 16.57 31.35 -22.45
CA GLN A 52 17.67 30.68 -23.12
C GLN A 52 17.98 31.33 -24.47
N ASN A 53 19.25 31.69 -24.68
CA ASN A 53 19.77 31.93 -26.01
C ASN A 53 20.22 30.58 -26.62
N ALA A 54 19.69 30.21 -27.79
CA ALA A 54 19.96 28.94 -28.45
C ALA A 54 21.45 28.74 -28.83
N ASP A 55 22.19 29.83 -28.98
CA ASP A 55 23.62 29.81 -29.32
C ASP A 55 24.53 29.89 -28.09
N SER A 56 23.97 30.10 -26.90
CA SER A 56 24.73 30.17 -25.64
C SER A 56 24.91 28.78 -25.03
N GLU A 57 26.15 28.30 -25.04
CA GLU A 57 26.49 27.02 -24.40
C GLU A 57 26.26 27.04 -22.88
N THR A 58 26.48 28.20 -22.24
CA THR A 58 26.20 28.41 -20.82
C THR A 58 24.71 28.27 -20.50
N ASP A 59 23.83 28.80 -21.37
CA ASP A 59 22.38 28.68 -21.16
C ASP A 59 21.89 27.25 -21.37
N LYS A 60 22.48 26.53 -22.34
CA LYS A 60 22.21 25.10 -22.55
C LYS A 60 22.59 24.27 -21.33
N LEU A 61 23.76 24.52 -20.74
CA LEU A 61 24.20 23.84 -19.52
C LEU A 61 23.22 24.09 -18.37
N LYS A 62 22.82 25.35 -18.14
CA LYS A 62 21.85 25.71 -17.10
C LYS A 62 20.48 25.04 -17.30
N VAL A 63 19.99 24.99 -18.53
CA VAL A 63 18.75 24.26 -18.86
C VAL A 63 18.91 22.77 -18.59
N GLY A 64 20.05 22.17 -18.97
CA GLY A 64 20.37 20.77 -18.69
C GLY A 64 20.39 20.44 -17.19
N GLU A 65 20.99 21.31 -16.37
CA GLU A 65 21.00 21.19 -14.91
C GLU A 65 19.58 21.26 -14.34
N ASN A 66 18.75 22.22 -14.79
CA ASN A 66 17.36 22.34 -14.34
C ASN A 66 16.49 21.17 -14.77
N ILE A 67 16.73 20.57 -15.94
CA ILE A 67 16.08 19.32 -16.36
C ILE A 67 16.44 18.20 -15.38
N LYS A 68 17.73 18.05 -15.07
CA LYS A 68 18.20 16.99 -14.15
C LYS A 68 17.58 17.14 -12.76
N VAL A 69 17.59 18.34 -12.19
CA VAL A 69 16.97 18.63 -10.88
C VAL A 69 15.47 18.34 -10.92
N THR A 70 14.78 18.70 -12.00
CA THR A 70 13.36 18.41 -12.17
C THR A 70 13.08 16.90 -12.23
N ASP A 71 13.91 16.14 -12.95
CA ASP A 71 13.79 14.67 -13.01
C ASP A 71 14.00 14.03 -11.62
N GLU A 72 15.00 14.48 -10.86
CA GLU A 72 15.23 14.00 -9.49
C GLU A 72 14.00 14.22 -8.59
N PHE A 73 13.34 15.39 -8.69
CA PHE A 73 12.12 15.66 -7.95
C PHE A 73 10.92 14.82 -8.42
N ILE A 74 10.81 14.54 -9.72
CA ILE A 74 9.79 13.64 -10.27
C ILE A 74 9.99 12.22 -9.74
N GLN A 75 11.23 11.71 -9.72
CA GLN A 75 11.54 10.39 -9.17
C GLN A 75 11.26 10.32 -7.67
N ALA A 76 11.60 11.37 -6.92
CA ALA A 76 11.30 11.46 -5.48
C ALA A 76 9.79 11.45 -5.22
N HIS A 77 9.02 12.23 -5.98
CA HIS A 77 7.55 12.24 -5.90
C HIS A 77 6.96 10.87 -6.21
N LYS A 78 7.42 10.18 -7.27
CA LYS A 78 6.96 8.83 -7.61
C LYS A 78 7.19 7.83 -6.46
N ARG A 79 8.36 7.90 -5.80
CA ARG A 79 8.65 7.05 -4.62
C ARG A 79 7.69 7.35 -3.46
N ILE A 80 7.45 8.63 -3.18
CA ILE A 80 6.54 9.06 -2.11
C ILE A 80 5.12 8.60 -2.42
N PHE A 81 4.64 8.83 -3.64
CA PHE A 81 3.32 8.43 -4.10
C PHE A 81 3.11 6.93 -3.94
N ASN A 82 4.03 6.11 -4.44
CA ASN A 82 3.95 4.66 -4.32
C ASN A 82 3.96 4.18 -2.87
N ASN A 83 4.73 4.85 -1.99
CA ASN A 83 4.76 4.51 -0.57
C ASN A 83 3.43 4.84 0.12
N VAL A 84 2.82 5.99 -0.22
CA VAL A 84 1.50 6.38 0.28
C VAL A 84 0.44 5.40 -0.19
N GLU A 85 0.41 5.06 -1.49
CA GLU A 85 -0.49 4.09 -2.07
C GLU A 85 -0.39 2.73 -1.36
N LYS A 86 0.83 2.20 -1.23
CA LYS A 86 1.09 0.93 -0.54
C LYS A 86 0.61 0.95 0.91
N ASN A 87 0.86 2.04 1.65
CA ASN A 87 0.43 2.13 3.03
C ASN A 87 -1.10 2.06 3.16
N ILE A 88 -1.83 2.67 2.22
CA ILE A 88 -3.29 2.71 2.24
C ILE A 88 -3.89 1.40 1.71
N SER A 89 -3.28 0.78 0.69
CA SER A 89 -3.78 -0.47 0.10
C SER A 89 -3.44 -1.71 0.92
N SER A 90 -2.38 -1.67 1.74
CA SER A 90 -1.85 -2.80 2.52
C SER A 90 -2.91 -3.66 3.20
N GLY A 91 -3.83 -3.05 3.96
CA GLY A 91 -4.90 -3.76 4.64
C GLY A 91 -5.88 -4.46 3.69
N SER A 92 -6.19 -3.84 2.55
CA SER A 92 -7.07 -4.43 1.54
C SER A 92 -6.39 -5.59 0.80
N GLU A 93 -5.11 -5.45 0.46
CA GLU A 93 -4.30 -6.51 -0.17
C GLU A 93 -4.17 -7.72 0.76
N ALA A 94 -3.90 -7.47 2.05
CA ALA A 94 -3.86 -8.51 3.07
C ALA A 94 -5.21 -9.24 3.18
N ALA A 95 -6.33 -8.52 3.22
CA ALA A 95 -7.66 -9.13 3.28
C ALA A 95 -7.94 -10.03 2.06
N VAL A 96 -7.59 -9.58 0.84
CA VAL A 96 -7.73 -10.38 -0.39
C VAL A 96 -6.85 -11.63 -0.32
N HIS A 97 -5.59 -11.50 0.10
CA HIS A 97 -4.69 -12.63 0.27
C HIS A 97 -5.26 -13.67 1.23
N VAL A 98 -5.76 -13.23 2.39
CA VAL A 98 -6.36 -14.13 3.39
C VAL A 98 -7.58 -14.86 2.84
N ILE A 99 -8.45 -14.18 2.10
CA ILE A 99 -9.61 -14.83 1.45
C ILE A 99 -9.13 -15.93 0.49
N SER A 100 -8.19 -15.62 -0.40
CA SER A 100 -7.66 -16.60 -1.34
C SER A 100 -6.94 -17.77 -0.65
N HIS A 101 -6.23 -17.50 0.44
CA HIS A 101 -5.58 -18.54 1.22
C HIS A 101 -6.60 -19.46 1.91
N ILE A 102 -7.64 -18.89 2.54
CA ILE A 102 -8.76 -19.65 3.11
C ILE A 102 -9.44 -20.51 2.06
N GLU A 103 -9.76 -19.95 0.89
CA GLU A 103 -10.37 -20.69 -0.23
C GLU A 103 -9.51 -21.86 -0.69
N SER A 104 -8.18 -21.69 -0.72
CA SER A 104 -7.24 -22.76 -1.05
C SER A 104 -7.20 -23.88 0.00
N MET A 105 -7.56 -23.57 1.25
CA MET A 105 -7.54 -24.52 2.37
C MET A 105 -8.84 -25.30 2.53
N ILE A 106 -9.98 -24.75 2.13
CA ILE A 106 -11.31 -25.39 2.26
C ILE A 106 -11.34 -26.82 1.67
N PRO A 107 -10.78 -27.11 0.47
CA PRO A 107 -10.78 -28.46 -0.10
C PRO A 107 -10.11 -29.51 0.80
N TYR A 108 -9.11 -29.12 1.59
CA TYR A 108 -8.40 -30.02 2.50
C TYR A 108 -9.19 -30.41 3.75
N LEU A 109 -10.38 -29.85 3.97
CA LEU A 109 -11.33 -30.36 4.95
C LEU A 109 -11.93 -31.71 4.54
N ASP A 110 -11.94 -32.04 3.25
CA ASP A 110 -12.30 -33.38 2.80
C ASP A 110 -11.16 -34.36 3.13
N PRO A 111 -11.39 -35.37 4.00
CA PRO A 111 -10.36 -36.35 4.36
C PRO A 111 -9.90 -37.20 3.17
N ARG A 112 -10.65 -37.21 2.05
CA ARG A 112 -10.28 -37.95 0.83
C ARG A 112 -9.29 -37.20 -0.04
N GLN A 113 -9.15 -35.88 0.13
CA GLN A 113 -8.20 -35.10 -0.64
C GLN A 113 -6.79 -35.25 -0.05
N PRO A 114 -5.76 -35.58 -0.84
CA PRO A 114 -4.38 -35.54 -0.38
C PRO A 114 -4.00 -34.12 0.04
N CYS A 115 -3.30 -33.99 1.17
CA CYS A 115 -3.00 -32.69 1.74
C CYS A 115 -1.50 -32.54 2.07
N PRO A 116 -0.90 -31.37 1.82
CA PRO A 116 0.53 -31.13 2.11
C PRO A 116 0.94 -31.40 3.56
N TRP A 117 0.01 -31.29 4.52
CA TRP A 117 0.28 -31.47 5.95
C TRP A 117 -0.11 -32.85 6.50
N ASP A 118 -0.39 -33.83 5.63
CA ASP A 118 -0.73 -35.20 6.04
C ASP A 118 0.40 -35.88 6.82
N ASN A 119 1.66 -35.52 6.58
CA ASN A 119 2.82 -36.04 7.32
C ASN A 119 3.19 -35.21 8.57
N SER A 120 2.45 -34.15 8.89
CA SER A 120 2.75 -33.32 10.07
C SER A 120 2.37 -34.03 11.37
N LEU A 121 3.29 -34.02 12.35
CA LEU A 121 3.13 -34.56 13.71
C LEU A 121 2.33 -33.60 14.61
N THR A 122 1.20 -33.10 14.12
CA THR A 122 0.38 -32.14 14.87
C THR A 122 -0.63 -32.91 15.71
N GLN A 123 -0.33 -33.12 17.00
CA GLN A 123 -1.32 -33.63 17.96
C GLN A 123 -2.20 -32.47 18.42
N VAL A 124 -3.43 -32.41 17.90
CA VAL A 124 -4.42 -31.39 18.29
C VAL A 124 -5.58 -32.09 18.99
N LYS A 125 -5.93 -31.65 20.20
CA LYS A 125 -7.10 -32.17 20.90
C LYS A 125 -8.37 -31.42 20.47
N PRO A 126 -9.57 -32.03 20.58
CA PRO A 126 -10.82 -31.32 20.30
C PRO A 126 -10.97 -30.00 21.09
N GLU A 127 -10.50 -29.96 22.34
CA GLU A 127 -10.54 -28.76 23.18
C GLU A 127 -9.64 -27.63 22.63
N ASP A 128 -8.53 -27.99 21.97
CA ASP A 128 -7.65 -27.02 21.34
C ASP A 128 -8.32 -26.38 20.12
N LEU A 129 -9.10 -27.14 19.33
CA LEU A 129 -9.88 -26.58 18.22
C LEU A 129 -10.97 -25.63 18.69
N VAL A 130 -11.66 -25.96 19.79
CA VAL A 130 -12.67 -25.07 20.40
C VAL A 130 -12.03 -23.79 20.93
N ARG A 131 -10.79 -23.85 21.43
CA ARG A 131 -10.06 -22.65 21.85
C ARG A 131 -9.66 -21.79 20.64
N ILE A 132 -9.05 -22.40 19.62
CA ILE A 132 -8.59 -21.70 18.40
C ILE A 132 -9.75 -21.07 17.65
N SER A 133 -10.89 -21.76 17.52
CA SER A 133 -12.05 -21.25 16.77
C SER A 133 -12.66 -19.98 17.37
N LYS A 134 -12.47 -19.72 18.68
CA LYS A 134 -12.94 -18.48 19.33
C LYS A 134 -12.15 -17.24 18.90
N ASP A 135 -10.90 -17.40 18.48
CA ASP A 135 -10.05 -16.29 18.04
C ASP A 135 -10.42 -15.79 16.64
N ILE A 136 -11.12 -16.60 15.83
CA ILE A 136 -11.54 -16.23 14.47
C ILE A 136 -12.62 -15.13 14.49
N PRO A 137 -13.79 -15.29 15.16
CA PRO A 137 -14.77 -14.21 15.27
C PRO A 137 -14.21 -12.93 15.89
N LEU A 138 -13.30 -13.07 16.87
CA LEU A 138 -12.63 -11.94 17.49
C LEU A 138 -11.74 -11.18 16.48
N SER A 139 -11.00 -11.91 15.65
CA SER A 139 -10.19 -11.32 14.57
C SER A 139 -11.06 -10.60 13.54
N CYS A 140 -12.18 -11.20 13.12
CA CYS A 140 -13.14 -10.54 12.23
C CYS A 140 -13.69 -9.23 12.82
N ALA A 141 -14.09 -9.24 14.09
CA ALA A 141 -14.58 -8.04 14.78
C ALA A 141 -13.52 -6.93 14.84
N LYS A 142 -12.26 -7.30 15.12
CA LYS A 142 -11.13 -6.36 15.14
C LYS A 142 -10.80 -5.80 13.76
N ILE A 143 -10.90 -6.61 12.70
CA ILE A 143 -10.73 -6.14 11.31
C ILE A 143 -11.81 -5.10 10.98
N VAL A 144 -13.08 -5.37 11.30
CA VAL A 144 -14.18 -4.42 11.06
C VAL A 144 -13.95 -3.11 11.81
N GLN A 145 -13.51 -3.19 13.07
CA GLN A 145 -13.17 -2.01 13.85
C GLN A 145 -12.00 -1.22 13.26
N ALA A 146 -10.91 -1.89 12.88
CA ALA A 146 -9.72 -1.27 12.28
C ALA A 146 -10.05 -0.62 10.93
N ALA A 147 -10.87 -1.28 10.11
CA ALA A 147 -11.37 -0.77 8.84
C ALA A 147 -12.24 0.48 9.04
N HIS A 148 -13.13 0.48 10.04
CA HIS A 148 -13.93 1.65 10.40
C HIS A 148 -13.06 2.84 10.84
N LEU A 149 -11.91 2.57 11.48
CA LEU A 149 -10.96 3.60 11.88
C LEU A 149 -10.02 4.07 10.75
N SER A 150 -10.08 3.44 9.57
CA SER A 150 -9.18 3.66 8.43
C SER A 150 -7.71 3.32 8.72
N LYS A 151 -7.47 2.32 9.57
CA LYS A 151 -6.11 1.89 9.92
C LYS A 151 -5.70 0.67 9.10
N ALA A 152 -5.19 0.91 7.90
CA ALA A 152 -4.83 -0.16 6.95
C ALA A 152 -3.79 -1.15 7.54
N LYS A 153 -2.79 -0.65 8.27
CA LYS A 153 -1.78 -1.49 8.93
C LYS A 153 -2.36 -2.40 10.01
N ASP A 154 -3.28 -1.88 10.82
CA ASP A 154 -3.97 -2.69 11.84
C ASP A 154 -4.79 -3.79 11.15
N VAL A 155 -5.48 -3.47 10.05
CA VAL A 155 -6.21 -4.46 9.23
C VAL A 155 -5.26 -5.54 8.73
N GLU A 156 -4.11 -5.18 8.16
CA GLU A 156 -3.09 -6.12 7.67
C GLU A 156 -2.61 -7.05 8.79
N GLU A 157 -2.20 -6.51 9.94
CA GLU A 157 -1.70 -7.30 11.06
C GLU A 157 -2.75 -8.28 11.59
N ILE A 158 -3.98 -7.80 11.79
CA ILE A 158 -5.07 -8.63 12.31
C ILE A 158 -5.49 -9.68 11.28
N ALA A 159 -5.55 -9.34 9.99
CA ALA A 159 -5.87 -10.28 8.92
C ALA A 159 -4.84 -11.42 8.87
N ASN A 160 -3.55 -11.11 8.86
CA ASN A 160 -2.48 -12.10 8.85
C ASN A 160 -2.50 -13.01 10.10
N LYS A 161 -2.79 -12.44 11.27
CA LYS A 161 -2.95 -13.23 12.50
C LYS A 161 -4.18 -14.14 12.46
N GLY A 162 -5.29 -13.63 11.93
CA GLY A 162 -6.53 -14.39 11.74
C GLY A 162 -6.32 -15.55 10.77
N ASP A 163 -5.57 -15.33 9.70
CA ASP A 163 -5.21 -16.34 8.70
C ASP A 163 -4.38 -17.47 9.30
N ALA A 164 -3.30 -17.15 10.03
CA ALA A 164 -2.48 -18.15 10.73
C ALA A 164 -3.31 -18.97 11.75
N THR A 165 -4.27 -18.31 12.41
CA THR A 165 -5.20 -18.97 13.34
C THR A 165 -6.12 -19.94 12.59
N PHE A 166 -6.67 -19.51 11.45
CA PHE A 166 -7.52 -20.34 10.61
C PHE A 166 -6.76 -21.53 10.02
N GLU A 167 -5.54 -21.33 9.54
CA GLU A 167 -4.66 -22.38 9.05
C GLU A 167 -4.40 -23.44 10.13
N THR A 168 -4.13 -23.00 11.38
CA THR A 168 -3.96 -23.90 12.52
C THR A 168 -5.23 -24.70 12.80
N LEU A 169 -6.41 -24.06 12.70
CA LEU A 169 -7.70 -24.72 12.89
C LEU A 169 -7.94 -25.81 11.84
N ILE A 170 -7.74 -25.50 10.55
CA ILE A 170 -7.95 -26.46 9.46
C ILE A 170 -6.99 -27.65 9.57
N LYS A 171 -5.71 -27.38 9.84
CA LYS A 171 -4.70 -28.42 10.06
C LYS A 171 -5.07 -29.34 11.24
N GLY A 172 -5.54 -28.75 12.35
CA GLY A 172 -5.95 -29.52 13.51
C GLY A 172 -7.25 -30.30 13.29
N ALA A 173 -8.25 -29.71 12.65
CA ALA A 173 -9.53 -30.35 12.35
C ALA A 173 -9.37 -31.58 11.45
N ARG A 174 -8.45 -31.54 10.48
CA ARG A 174 -8.14 -32.69 9.61
C ARG A 174 -7.49 -33.86 10.36
N LYS A 175 -6.87 -33.63 11.52
CA LYS A 175 -6.12 -34.63 12.27
C LYS A 175 -6.95 -35.36 13.35
N LEU A 176 -8.18 -34.92 13.58
CA LEU A 176 -9.17 -35.63 14.42
C LEU A 176 -9.90 -36.69 13.60
#